data_AF-A0A9D7H788-F1
#
_entry.id   AF-A0A9D7H788-F1
#
_cell.length_a   1.000
_cell.length_b   1.000
_cell.length_c   1.000
_cell.angle_alpha   90.00
_cell.angle_beta   90.00
_cell.angle_gamma   90.00
#
_symmetry.space_group_name_H-M   'P 1'
#
loop_
_entity.id
_entity.type
_entity.pdbx_description
1 polymer ?
#
loop_
_entity_poly.entity_id
_entity_poly.type
_entity_poly.pdbx_seq_one_letter_code
_entity_poly.pdbx_strand_id
1 'polypeptide(L)'
;MLRVTVLVAALALGACASSGSNSASAAGDRDCFRNLDVRGYSVVDDHRVKLRVSPSREYIVTIPQQSRDLDWSHAISIRSTTSFICTGNPSGVQLMGGDPPFPFQVTNIERAPIETAAQGS
;
A
#
# COMPACT_ATOMS: atom_id res chain seq x y z
N MET A 1 -67.64 20.35 -5.09
CA MET A 1 -66.63 20.09 -6.13
C MET A 1 -65.27 19.99 -5.47
N LEU A 2 -64.60 18.90 -5.76
CA LEU A 2 -63.34 18.42 -5.21
C LEU A 2 -62.16 19.22 -5.77
N ARG A 3 -61.22 19.69 -4.92
CA ARG A 3 -59.76 19.61 -5.12
C ARG A 3 -59.01 20.34 -4.00
N VAL A 4 -58.68 19.53 -2.99
CA VAL A 4 -57.60 19.75 -2.03
C VAL A 4 -56.28 19.54 -2.77
N THR A 5 -55.34 20.47 -2.65
CA THR A 5 -53.92 20.22 -2.95
C THR A 5 -53.08 21.01 -1.97
N VAL A 6 -52.67 20.31 -0.91
CA VAL A 6 -51.78 20.76 0.16
C VAL A 6 -50.36 20.84 -0.38
N LEU A 7 -49.74 22.00 -0.18
CA LEU A 7 -48.36 22.30 -0.54
C LEU A 7 -47.40 21.67 0.49
N VAL A 8 -46.51 20.81 -0.01
CA VAL A 8 -45.10 20.62 0.38
C VAL A 8 -44.79 20.64 1.90
N ALA A 9 -44.63 19.44 2.48
CA ALA A 9 -43.91 19.23 3.73
C ALA A 9 -42.64 18.41 3.45
N ALA A 10 -41.54 18.85 4.05
CA ALA A 10 -40.16 18.51 3.75
C ALA A 10 -39.81 17.02 3.90
N LEU A 11 -39.17 16.46 2.87
CA LEU A 11 -38.35 15.26 3.02
C LEU A 11 -37.00 15.64 3.62
N ALA A 12 -36.90 15.62 4.96
CA ALA A 12 -35.63 15.63 5.68
C ALA A 12 -35.39 14.23 6.29
N LEU A 13 -35.15 13.25 5.43
CA LEU A 13 -34.71 11.90 5.83
C LEU A 13 -33.42 11.59 5.06
N GLY A 14 -32.33 12.19 5.54
CA GLY A 14 -31.00 12.04 4.96
C GLY A 14 -29.93 12.20 6.02
N ALA A 15 -30.04 11.47 7.13
CA ALA A 15 -29.02 11.45 8.18
C ALA A 15 -28.98 10.09 8.87
N CYS A 16 -28.75 9.03 8.10
CA CYS A 16 -28.30 7.75 8.65
C CYS A 16 -27.46 7.02 7.60
N ALA A 17 -26.33 6.49 8.05
CA ALA A 17 -25.46 5.54 7.38
C ALA A 17 -24.55 6.09 6.27
N SER A 18 -23.35 6.53 6.66
CA SER A 18 -22.25 5.56 6.69
C SER A 18 -21.05 6.19 7.39
N SER A 19 -20.77 5.70 8.59
CA SER A 19 -19.47 5.82 9.24
C SER A 19 -18.47 5.04 8.39
N GLY A 20 -18.01 5.67 7.32
CA GLY A 20 -17.10 5.11 6.33
C GLY A 20 -15.80 5.89 6.23
N SER A 21 -15.35 6.53 7.31
CA SER A 21 -13.95 6.90 7.46
C SER A 21 -13.35 5.96 8.48
N ASN A 22 -13.00 4.77 7.99
CA ASN A 22 -12.03 3.90 8.63
C ASN A 22 -10.64 4.55 8.50
N SER A 23 -10.50 5.78 9.00
CA SER A 23 -9.22 6.42 9.19
C SER A 23 -8.57 5.71 10.37
N ALA A 24 -7.94 4.59 10.06
CA ALA A 24 -6.89 4.01 10.89
C ALA A 24 -5.74 5.04 10.94
N SER A 25 -5.92 6.07 11.76
CA SER A 25 -4.94 7.12 12.01
C SER A 25 -4.85 7.30 13.51
N ALA A 26 -4.28 6.29 14.17
CA ALA A 26 -3.87 6.35 15.56
C ALA A 26 -2.73 5.34 15.83
N ALA A 27 -1.64 5.47 15.07
CA ALA A 27 -0.32 4.99 15.44
C ALA A 27 0.63 6.12 15.04
N GLY A 28 1.05 6.94 16.00
CA GLY A 28 1.65 8.27 15.75
C GLY A 28 2.77 8.22 14.71
N ASP A 29 2.73 9.14 13.73
CA ASP A 29 3.79 9.51 12.76
C ASP A 29 4.67 8.39 12.15
N ARG A 30 4.27 7.11 12.25
CA ARG A 30 5.03 5.99 11.71
C ARG A 30 4.49 5.68 10.33
N ASP A 31 5.35 5.86 9.34
CA ASP A 31 5.06 5.47 7.98
C ASP A 31 5.12 3.94 7.82
N CYS A 32 3.95 3.30 7.94
CA CYS A 32 3.81 1.86 7.89
C CYS A 32 2.67 1.39 6.98
N PHE A 33 2.79 0.17 6.45
CA PHE A 33 1.79 -0.50 5.63
C PHE A 33 1.69 -1.98 6.02
N ARG A 34 0.58 -2.65 5.65
CA ARG A 34 0.45 -4.10 5.86
C ARG A 34 0.94 -4.84 4.62
N ASN A 35 1.44 -6.06 4.79
CA ASN A 35 1.82 -6.93 3.68
C ASN A 35 0.67 -7.13 2.67
N LEU A 36 -0.57 -7.26 3.16
CA LEU A 36 -1.78 -7.43 2.34
C LEU A 36 -2.14 -6.20 1.51
N ASP A 37 -1.59 -5.03 1.85
CA ASP A 37 -1.85 -3.80 1.12
C ASP A 37 -0.95 -3.67 -0.12
N VAL A 38 0.09 -4.50 -0.26
CA VAL A 38 0.99 -4.47 -1.42
C VAL A 38 0.28 -5.03 -2.66
N ARG A 39 0.22 -4.21 -3.70
CA ARG A 39 -0.47 -4.50 -4.98
C ARG A 39 0.48 -4.76 -6.14
N GLY A 40 1.76 -4.47 -5.99
CA GLY A 40 2.72 -4.67 -7.06
C GLY A 40 4.17 -4.56 -6.61
N TYR A 41 5.04 -5.14 -7.43
CA TYR A 41 6.49 -5.20 -7.25
C TYR A 41 7.14 -4.77 -8.55
N SER A 42 8.24 -4.03 -8.47
CA SER A 42 9.02 -3.62 -9.64
C SER A 42 10.48 -3.47 -9.26
N VAL A 43 11.39 -3.74 -10.19
CA VAL A 43 12.82 -3.52 -9.98
C VAL A 43 13.14 -2.04 -10.11
N VAL A 44 13.86 -1.48 -9.14
CA VAL A 44 14.45 -0.13 -9.25
C VAL A 44 15.87 -0.22 -9.77
N ASP A 45 16.66 -1.08 -9.13
CA ASP A 45 18.05 -1.36 -9.47
C ASP A 45 18.45 -2.77 -9.00
N ASP A 46 19.74 -3.08 -9.04
CA ASP A 46 20.27 -4.40 -8.72
C ASP A 46 20.00 -4.83 -7.26
N HIS A 47 19.74 -3.94 -6.32
CA HIS A 47 19.51 -4.31 -4.92
C HIS A 47 18.20 -3.74 -4.35
N ARG A 48 17.47 -2.97 -5.15
CA ARG A 48 16.28 -2.24 -4.70
C ARG A 48 15.05 -2.66 -5.47
N VAL A 49 14.03 -3.04 -4.72
CA VAL A 49 12.71 -3.44 -5.22
C VAL A 49 11.69 -2.42 -4.75
N LYS A 50 10.90 -1.90 -5.67
CA LYS A 50 9.80 -1.00 -5.37
C LYS A 50 8.51 -1.78 -5.15
N LEU A 51 7.87 -1.50 -4.02
CA LEU A 51 6.58 -2.01 -3.59
C LEU A 51 5.53 -0.94 -3.79
N ARG A 52 4.45 -1.28 -4.49
CA ARG A 52 3.28 -0.40 -4.63
C ARG A 52 2.22 -0.81 -3.63
N VAL A 53 1.88 0.07 -2.69
CA VAL A 53 0.83 -0.15 -1.68
C VAL A 53 -0.46 0.53 -2.09
N SER A 54 -0.37 1.77 -2.58
CA SER A 54 -1.49 2.51 -3.16
C SER A 54 -0.99 3.40 -4.29
N PRO A 55 -1.88 4.04 -5.08
CA PRO A 55 -1.46 4.98 -6.12
C PRO A 55 -0.59 6.14 -5.61
N SER A 56 -0.70 6.49 -4.32
CA SER A 56 0.05 7.56 -3.68
C SER A 56 1.15 7.08 -2.73
N ARG A 57 1.29 5.76 -2.54
CA ARG A 57 2.23 5.17 -1.58
C ARG A 57 3.00 4.05 -2.25
N GLU A 58 4.23 4.37 -2.61
CA GLU A 58 5.24 3.42 -3.04
C GLU A 58 6.38 3.40 -2.02
N TYR A 59 6.97 2.24 -1.82
CA TYR A 59 8.09 1.99 -0.90
C TYR A 59 9.21 1.32 -1.67
N ILE A 60 10.44 1.54 -1.24
CA ILE A 60 11.60 0.84 -1.77
C ILE A 60 12.16 -0.01 -0.65
N VAL A 61 12.39 -1.28 -0.95
CA VAL A 61 13.07 -2.22 -0.07
C VAL A 61 14.42 -2.59 -0.67
N THR A 62 15.43 -2.62 0.19
CA THR A 62 16.77 -3.04 -0.18
C THR A 62 17.01 -4.48 0.26
N ILE A 63 17.58 -5.27 -0.61
CA ILE A 63 18.00 -6.66 -0.37
C ILE A 63 19.50 -6.78 -0.62
N PRO A 64 20.23 -7.67 0.08
CA PRO A 64 21.66 -7.82 -0.12
C PRO A 64 22.02 -8.64 -1.37
N GLN A 65 21.09 -9.45 -1.89
CA GLN A 65 21.23 -10.20 -3.14
C GLN A 65 20.81 -9.35 -4.35
N GLN A 66 21.09 -9.85 -5.56
CA GLN A 66 20.63 -9.17 -6.75
C GLN A 66 19.11 -9.31 -6.89
N SER A 67 18.44 -8.22 -7.27
CA SER A 67 17.01 -8.20 -7.56
C SER A 67 16.64 -9.19 -8.65
N ARG A 68 17.56 -9.49 -9.57
CA ARG A 68 17.42 -10.51 -10.62
C ARG A 68 17.28 -11.93 -10.07
N ASP A 69 17.84 -12.20 -8.90
CA ASP A 69 17.82 -13.52 -8.26
C ASP A 69 16.45 -13.87 -7.67
N LEU A 70 15.53 -12.90 -7.57
CA LEU A 70 14.16 -13.12 -7.09
C LEU A 70 13.30 -13.94 -8.07
N ASP A 71 13.80 -14.18 -9.29
CA ASP A 71 13.08 -14.83 -10.38
C ASP A 71 11.67 -14.23 -10.61
N TRP A 72 11.66 -13.15 -11.38
CA TRP A 72 10.47 -12.37 -11.73
C TRP A 72 9.48 -13.10 -12.65
N SER A 73 9.80 -14.32 -13.10
CA SER A 73 8.84 -15.15 -13.84
C SER A 73 7.76 -15.73 -12.93
N HIS A 74 8.00 -15.76 -11.62
CA HIS A 74 7.09 -16.25 -10.60
C HIS A 74 6.53 -15.15 -9.70
N ALA A 75 5.52 -15.50 -8.90
CA ALA A 75 4.85 -14.56 -8.02
C ALA A 75 5.79 -14.11 -6.88
N ILE A 76 6.08 -12.81 -6.85
CA ILE A 76 6.84 -12.17 -5.78
C ILE A 76 5.90 -11.77 -4.65
N SER A 77 6.30 -12.00 -3.40
CA SER A 77 5.52 -11.55 -2.23
C SER A 77 6.39 -11.00 -1.11
N ILE A 78 5.82 -10.13 -0.27
CA ILE A 78 6.46 -9.68 0.96
C ILE A 78 5.84 -10.36 2.18
N ARG A 79 6.70 -10.78 3.09
CA ARG A 79 6.33 -11.38 4.38
C ARG A 79 6.93 -10.54 5.51
N SER A 80 6.18 -10.43 6.60
CA SER A 80 6.70 -9.90 7.86
C SER A 80 6.30 -10.80 9.01
N THR A 81 7.13 -10.89 10.04
CA THR A 81 6.78 -11.48 11.34
C THR A 81 5.89 -10.56 12.17
N THR A 82 5.74 -9.30 11.75
CA THR A 82 4.92 -8.28 12.43
C THR A 82 3.70 -7.90 11.59
N SER A 83 2.70 -7.28 12.22
CA SER A 83 1.46 -6.86 11.54
C SER A 83 1.66 -5.70 10.56
N PHE A 84 2.67 -4.87 10.78
CA PHE A 84 2.94 -3.65 10.01
C PHE A 84 4.41 -3.57 9.64
N ILE A 85 4.68 -3.28 8.37
CA ILE A 85 6.00 -3.03 7.82
C ILE A 85 6.20 -1.51 7.81
N CYS A 86 7.24 -1.03 8.48
CA CYS A 86 7.48 0.39 8.66
C CYS A 86 8.80 0.82 8.00
N THR A 87 8.83 2.04 7.48
CA THR A 87 10.07 2.65 7.00
C THR A 87 11.12 2.70 8.11
N GLY A 88 12.38 2.43 7.77
CA GLY A 88 13.49 2.42 8.73
C GLY A 88 13.53 1.22 9.67
N ASN A 89 12.57 0.28 9.60
CA ASN A 89 12.59 -0.93 10.40
C ASN A 89 12.41 -2.19 9.53
N PRO A 90 13.52 -2.78 9.04
CA PRO A 90 13.49 -3.99 8.21
C PRO A 90 13.33 -5.29 9.02
N SER A 91 13.31 -5.21 10.34
CA SER A 91 13.39 -6.40 11.21
C SER A 91 12.26 -7.39 10.96
N GLY A 92 12.60 -8.63 10.62
CA GLY A 92 11.62 -9.68 10.35
C GLY A 92 10.84 -9.51 9.05
N VAL A 93 11.30 -8.64 8.15
CA VAL A 93 10.71 -8.44 6.80
C VAL A 93 11.53 -9.22 5.78
N GLN A 94 10.85 -10.02 4.97
CA GLN A 94 11.45 -10.87 3.96
C GLN A 94 10.69 -10.73 2.65
N LEU A 95 11.44 -10.75 1.56
CA LEU A 95 10.91 -10.78 0.21
C LEU A 95 11.01 -12.23 -0.28
N MET A 96 9.91 -12.77 -0.79
CA MET A 96 9.83 -14.14 -1.27
C MET A 96 9.79 -14.12 -2.80
N GLY A 97 10.68 -14.87 -3.44
CA GLY A 97 10.75 -14.99 -4.89
C GLY A 97 11.18 -16.39 -5.35
N GLY A 98 10.99 -16.71 -6.64
CA GLY A 98 11.29 -18.00 -7.24
C GLY A 98 10.25 -19.11 -6.98
N ASP A 99 10.49 -20.26 -7.62
CA ASP A 99 9.75 -21.50 -7.43
C ASP A 99 10.73 -22.68 -7.23
N PRO A 100 10.86 -23.24 -6.00
CA PRO A 100 10.08 -22.92 -4.81
C PRO A 100 10.42 -21.54 -4.21
N PRO A 101 9.48 -20.90 -3.48
CA PRO A 101 9.71 -19.56 -2.90
C PRO A 101 10.90 -19.53 -1.92
N PHE A 102 11.90 -18.72 -2.25
CA PHE A 102 13.09 -18.49 -1.46
C PHE A 102 13.02 -17.14 -0.71
N PRO A 103 13.38 -17.10 0.59
CA PRO A 103 13.35 -15.86 1.37
C PRO A 103 14.63 -15.03 1.20
N PHE A 104 14.45 -13.76 0.83
CA PHE A 104 15.47 -12.73 0.77
C PHE A 104 15.28 -11.76 1.93
N GLN A 105 16.33 -11.55 2.73
CA GLN A 105 16.25 -10.64 3.89
C GLN A 105 16.24 -9.20 3.41
N VAL A 106 15.29 -8.41 3.91
CA VAL A 106 15.27 -6.97 3.66
C VAL A 106 16.22 -6.29 4.64
N THR A 107 17.06 -5.39 4.15
CA THR A 107 18.06 -4.65 4.96
C THR A 107 17.69 -3.19 5.15
N ASN A 108 16.86 -2.62 4.28
CA ASN A 108 16.36 -1.26 4.41
C ASN A 108 14.96 -1.12 3.80
N ILE A 109 14.16 -0.21 4.36
CA ILE A 109 12.82 0.12 3.89
C ILE A 109 12.67 1.63 3.93
N GLU A 110 12.37 2.23 2.79
CA GLU A 110 12.20 3.67 2.65
C GLU A 110 10.97 4.00 1.79
N ARG A 111 10.48 5.23 1.90
CA ARG A 111 9.42 5.73 1.04
C ARG A 111 10.00 6.07 -0.34
N ALA A 112 9.34 5.62 -1.40
CA ALA A 112 9.75 6.00 -2.74
C ALA A 112 9.52 7.52 -2.93
N PRO A 113 10.41 8.22 -3.67
CA PRO A 113 10.18 9.61 -4.02
C PRO A 113 8.87 9.73 -4.80
N ILE A 114 8.08 10.77 -4.50
CA ILE A 114 6.90 11.08 -5.27
C ILE A 114 7.43 11.62 -6.59
N GLU A 115 7.42 10.81 -7.65
CA GLU A 115 7.71 11.30 -8.98
C GLU A 115 6.59 12.27 -9.34
N THR A 116 6.83 13.56 -9.11
CA THR A 116 6.01 14.61 -9.67
C THR A 116 6.30 14.51 -11.15
N ALA A 117 5.45 13.80 -11.90
CA ALA A 117 5.57 13.68 -13.33
C ALA A 117 5.83 15.09 -13.87
N ALA A 118 7.07 15.34 -14.30
CA ALA A 118 7.39 16.57 -14.99
C ALA A 118 6.54 16.51 -16.25
N GLN A 119 5.43 17.24 -16.26
CA GLN A 119 4.61 17.39 -17.46
C GLN A 119 5.49 18.09 -18.49
N GLY A 120 6.05 17.29 -19.39
CA GLY A 120 6.80 17.75 -20.54
C GLY A 120 5.90 18.59 -21.43
N SER A 121 6.44 19.74 -21.80
CA SER A 121 5.84 20.84 -22.56
C SER A 121 5.46 20.49 -23.99
#